data_AF-A0A922Z320-F1
#
_entry.id   AF-A0A922Z320-F1
#
_cell.length_a   1.000
_cell.length_b   1.000
_cell.length_c   1.000
_cell.angle_alpha   90.00
_cell.angle_beta   90.00
_cell.angle_gamma   90.00
#
_symmetry.space_group_name_H-M   'P 1'
#
loop_
_entity.id
_entity.type
_entity.pdbx_description
1 polymer ?
#
loop_
_entity_poly.entity_id
_entity_poly.type
_entity_poly.pdbx_seq_one_letter_code
_entity_poly.pdbx_strand_id
1 'polypeptide(L)'
;RPQVPGLVFFSALAMVACLVSLPLLAIEVAQGAFVVKAPQGWLILLYVAIGPSILSQLFFMRSVELIGPGRAGVFVNLVPVFAPILAVLILGEQLALYHGVALLLVLGGIFIAERLAKRA
;
A
#
# COMPACT_ATOMS: atom_id res chain seq x y z
N ARG A 1 -8.66 5.90 -23.76
CA ARG A 1 -8.41 4.89 -22.70
C ARG A 1 -9.44 3.78 -22.91
N PRO A 2 -9.06 2.51 -23.09
CA PRO A 2 -10.07 1.43 -23.19
C PRO A 2 -10.92 1.43 -21.91
N GLN A 3 -12.24 1.28 -22.05
CA GLN A 3 -13.21 1.28 -20.94
C GLN A 3 -13.17 -0.05 -20.17
N VAL A 4 -12.01 -0.45 -19.69
CA VAL A 4 -11.90 -1.61 -18.81
C VAL A 4 -12.31 -1.21 -17.39
N PRO A 5 -13.23 -1.96 -16.75
CA PRO A 5 -13.55 -1.74 -15.34
C PRO A 5 -12.29 -1.82 -14.49
N GLY A 6 -12.14 -0.93 -13.51
CA GLY A 6 -10.94 -0.88 -12.66
C GLY A 6 -10.62 -2.22 -11.98
N LEU A 7 -11.65 -2.97 -11.61
CA LEU A 7 -11.51 -4.31 -11.02
C LEU A 7 -10.79 -5.30 -11.95
N VAL A 8 -11.04 -5.25 -13.26
CA VAL A 8 -10.38 -6.11 -14.25
C VAL A 8 -8.90 -5.75 -14.40
N PHE A 9 -8.59 -4.46 -14.33
CA PHE A 9 -7.20 -4.00 -14.35
C PHE A 9 -6.44 -4.44 -13.08
N PHE A 10 -7.07 -4.32 -11.90
CA PHE A 10 -6.48 -4.79 -10.65
C PHE A 10 -6.28 -6.30 -10.62
N SER A 11 -7.26 -7.09 -11.08
CA SER A 11 -7.13 -8.55 -11.12
C SER A 11 -6.04 -9.00 -12.11
N ALA A 12 -5.90 -8.32 -13.24
CA ALA A 12 -4.81 -8.58 -14.18
C ALA A 12 -3.43 -8.28 -13.56
N LEU A 13 -3.29 -7.15 -12.86
CA LEU A 13 -2.05 -6.83 -12.14
C LEU A 13 -1.75 -7.84 -11.04
N ALA A 14 -2.75 -8.30 -10.29
CA ALA A 14 -2.60 -9.30 -9.26
C ALA A 14 -2.15 -10.66 -9.84
N MET A 15 -2.69 -11.06 -11.00
CA MET A 15 -2.26 -12.26 -11.73
C MET A 15 -0.80 -12.16 -12.17
N VAL A 16 -0.39 -11.02 -12.74
CA VAL A 16 1.01 -10.79 -13.12
C VAL A 16 1.92 -10.80 -11.90
N ALA A 17 1.55 -10.14 -10.80
CA ALA A 17 2.30 -10.13 -9.56
C ALA A 17 2.46 -11.56 -8.99
N CYS A 18 1.41 -12.38 -9.04
CA CYS A 18 1.45 -13.79 -8.65
C CYS A 18 2.46 -14.57 -9.49
N LEU A 19 2.40 -14.44 -10.82
CA LEU A 19 3.33 -15.11 -11.73
C LEU A 19 4.79 -14.70 -11.51
N VAL A 20 5.04 -13.43 -11.26
CA VAL A 20 6.39 -12.91 -10.98
C VAL A 20 6.88 -13.36 -9.60
N SER A 21 5.98 -13.63 -8.65
CA SER A 21 6.35 -14.12 -7.31
C SER A 21 6.76 -15.60 -7.32
N LEU A 22 6.28 -16.41 -8.26
CA LEU A 22 6.61 -17.85 -8.38
C LEU A 22 8.12 -18.15 -8.53
N PRO A 23 8.90 -17.46 -9.40
CA PRO A 23 10.33 -17.70 -9.49
C PRO A 23 11.08 -17.26 -8.22
N LEU A 24 10.65 -16.19 -7.55
CA LEU A 24 11.23 -15.79 -6.25
C LEU A 24 10.97 -16.87 -5.19
N LEU A 25 9.75 -17.40 -5.14
CA LEU A 25 9.41 -18.51 -4.25
C LEU A 25 10.26 -19.75 -4.55
N ALA A 26 10.47 -20.07 -5.83
CA ALA A 26 11.32 -21.20 -6.22
C ALA A 26 12.78 -21.03 -5.75
N ILE A 27 13.30 -19.81 -5.77
CA ILE A 27 14.65 -19.48 -5.25
C ILE A 27 14.70 -19.67 -3.73
N GLU A 28 13.71 -19.18 -2.99
CA GLU A 28 13.66 -19.37 -1.52
C GLU A 28 13.57 -20.86 -1.12
N VAL A 29 12.76 -21.64 -1.86
CA VAL A 29 12.65 -23.09 -1.67
C VAL A 29 13.98 -23.78 -1.97
N ALA A 30 14.65 -23.41 -3.07
CA ALA A 30 15.95 -23.97 -3.44
C ALA A 30 17.06 -23.62 -2.41
N GLN A 31 16.95 -22.48 -1.74
CA GLN A 31 17.88 -22.05 -0.69
C GLN A 31 17.58 -22.67 0.68
N GLY A 32 16.53 -23.48 0.82
CA GLY A 32 16.13 -24.09 2.09
C GLY A 32 15.58 -23.08 3.12
N ALA A 33 15.31 -21.84 2.69
CA ALA A 33 14.76 -20.76 3.52
C ALA A 33 13.23 -20.80 3.59
N PHE A 34 12.59 -21.80 2.99
CA PHE A 34 11.14 -21.93 2.96
C PHE A 34 10.59 -22.32 4.33
N VAL A 35 10.17 -21.32 5.08
CA VAL A 35 9.63 -21.45 6.42
C VAL A 35 8.11 -21.40 6.35
N VAL A 36 7.45 -22.57 6.28
CA VAL A 36 5.98 -22.67 6.43
C VAL A 36 5.64 -22.54 7.92
N LYS A 37 5.69 -21.33 8.47
CA LYS A 37 5.39 -21.10 9.89
C LYS A 37 3.92 -20.82 10.13
N ALA A 38 3.32 -21.73 10.92
CA ALA A 38 2.15 -21.60 11.80
C ALA A 38 0.81 -21.10 11.20
N PRO A 39 -0.35 -21.55 11.72
CA PRO A 39 -1.67 -21.03 11.33
C PRO A 39 -1.79 -19.49 11.42
N GLN A 40 -0.97 -18.85 12.25
CA GLN A 40 -0.86 -17.40 12.37
C GLN A 40 -0.37 -16.72 11.09
N GLY A 41 0.55 -17.32 10.33
CA GLY A 41 1.06 -16.76 9.08
C GLY A 41 -0.05 -16.65 8.01
N TRP A 42 -0.91 -17.66 7.94
CA TRP A 42 -2.09 -17.65 7.07
C TRP A 42 -3.09 -16.55 7.45
N LEU A 43 -3.31 -16.32 8.74
CA LEU A 43 -4.15 -15.23 9.25
C LEU A 43 -3.60 -13.85 8.87
N ILE A 44 -2.30 -13.63 9.02
CA ILE A 44 -1.64 -12.37 8.63
C ILE A 44 -1.74 -12.16 7.11
N LEU A 45 -1.47 -13.20 6.32
CA LEU A 45 -1.62 -13.14 4.86
C LEU A 45 -3.05 -12.79 4.45
N LEU A 46 -4.05 -13.42 5.09
CA LEU A 46 -5.45 -13.14 4.82
C LEU A 46 -5.82 -11.70 5.19
N TYR A 47 -5.35 -11.22 6.34
CA TYR A 47 -5.55 -9.85 6.79
C TYR A 47 -4.98 -8.83 5.78
N VAL A 48 -3.73 -9.02 5.34
CA VAL A 48 -3.06 -8.13 4.38
C VAL A 48 -3.70 -8.20 3.00
N ALA A 49 -4.07 -9.39 2.54
CA ALA A 49 -4.70 -9.58 1.23
C ALA A 49 -6.08 -8.91 1.16
N ILE A 50 -6.90 -9.04 2.20
CA ILE A 50 -8.25 -8.50 2.19
C ILE A 50 -8.26 -7.00 2.52
N GLY A 51 -7.59 -6.60 3.60
CA GLY A 51 -7.65 -5.24 4.14
C GLY A 51 -6.91 -4.21 3.28
N PRO A 52 -5.58 -4.06 3.45
CA PRO A 52 -4.82 -3.03 2.76
C PRO A 52 -4.67 -3.26 1.24
N SER A 53 -4.94 -4.47 0.73
CA SER A 53 -4.85 -4.75 -0.70
C SER A 53 -6.21 -4.61 -1.40
N ILE A 54 -7.12 -5.58 -1.24
CA ILE A 54 -8.40 -5.58 -1.99
C ILE A 54 -9.32 -4.43 -1.56
N LEU A 55 -9.60 -4.26 -0.26
CA LEU A 55 -10.54 -3.25 0.21
C LEU A 55 -10.01 -1.83 -0.03
N SER A 56 -8.73 -1.58 0.25
CA SER A 56 -8.09 -0.28 -0.03
C SER A 56 -8.21 0.10 -1.51
N GLN A 57 -7.90 -0.82 -2.41
CA GLN A 57 -7.99 -0.56 -3.85
C GLN A 57 -9.44 -0.31 -4.29
N LEU A 58 -10.40 -1.08 -3.76
CA LEU A 58 -11.82 -0.89 -4.07
C LEU A 58 -12.33 0.48 -3.59
N PHE A 59 -11.95 0.89 -2.37
CA PHE A 59 -12.29 2.22 -1.86
C PHE A 59 -11.60 3.33 -2.62
N PHE A 60 -10.36 3.14 -3.06
CA PHE A 60 -9.67 4.11 -3.90
C PHE A 60 -10.35 4.27 -5.26
N MET A 61 -10.67 3.16 -5.93
CA MET A 61 -11.44 3.18 -7.18
C MET A 61 -12.78 3.87 -7.00
N ARG A 62 -13.51 3.54 -5.93
CA ARG A 62 -14.79 4.17 -5.64
C ARG A 62 -14.66 5.66 -5.34
N SER A 63 -13.59 6.07 -4.67
CA SER A 63 -13.28 7.47 -4.42
C SER A 63 -13.00 8.20 -5.75
N VAL A 64 -12.23 7.60 -6.64
CA VAL A 64 -11.96 8.16 -7.98
C VAL A 64 -13.25 8.32 -8.78
N GLU A 65 -14.19 7.37 -8.70
CA GLU A 65 -15.50 7.46 -9.35
C GLU A 65 -16.37 8.60 -8.77
N LEU A 66 -16.34 8.80 -7.45
CA LEU A 66 -17.21 9.77 -6.76
C LEU A 66 -16.70 11.21 -6.82
N ILE A 67 -15.40 11.43 -6.63
CA ILE A 67 -14.80 12.78 -6.51
C ILE A 67 -13.81 13.11 -7.64
N GLY A 68 -13.59 12.18 -8.57
CA GLY A 68 -12.65 12.31 -9.66
C GLY A 68 -11.19 12.03 -9.25
N PRO A 69 -10.32 11.65 -10.22
CA PRO A 69 -8.95 11.24 -9.95
C PRO A 69 -8.06 12.35 -9.37
N GLY A 70 -8.32 13.61 -9.72
CA GLY A 70 -7.56 14.75 -9.19
C GLY A 70 -7.74 14.94 -7.69
N ARG A 71 -8.99 14.89 -7.18
CA ARG A 71 -9.26 15.03 -5.75
C ARG A 71 -8.90 13.76 -4.98
N ALA A 72 -9.17 12.58 -5.54
CA ALA A 72 -8.79 11.31 -4.94
C ALA A 72 -7.28 11.17 -4.75
N GLY A 73 -6.47 11.65 -5.70
CA GLY A 73 -5.01 11.63 -5.60
C GLY A 73 -4.47 12.45 -4.41
N VAL A 74 -5.10 13.56 -4.05
CA VAL A 74 -4.69 14.39 -2.90
C VAL A 74 -4.81 13.63 -1.58
N PHE A 75 -5.81 12.74 -1.44
CA PHE A 75 -5.96 11.93 -0.22
C PHE A 75 -4.80 10.94 0.00
N VAL A 76 -4.07 10.56 -1.06
CA VAL A 76 -2.89 9.69 -0.94
C VAL A 76 -1.76 10.40 -0.17
N ASN A 77 -1.72 11.73 -0.18
CA ASN A 77 -0.76 12.50 0.62
C ASN A 77 -0.98 12.34 2.14
N LEU A 78 -2.13 11.85 2.58
CA LEU A 78 -2.41 11.56 3.99
C LEU A 78 -1.90 10.18 4.43
N VAL A 79 -1.59 9.28 3.50
CA VAL A 79 -1.03 7.95 3.81
C VAL A 79 0.16 8.02 4.76
N PRO A 80 1.19 8.86 4.55
CA PRO A 80 2.33 8.93 5.45
C PRO A 80 2.03 9.57 6.82
N VAL A 81 0.86 10.16 7.02
CA VAL A 81 0.39 10.60 8.33
C VAL A 81 -0.31 9.44 9.04
N PHE A 82 -1.27 8.80 8.37
CA PHE A 82 -2.05 7.73 8.98
C PHE A 82 -1.27 6.44 9.16
N ALA A 83 -0.38 6.07 8.23
CA ALA A 83 0.42 4.85 8.30
C ALA A 83 1.24 4.73 9.60
N PRO A 84 2.06 5.73 10.00
CA PRO A 84 2.79 5.64 11.27
C PRO A 84 1.86 5.72 12.49
N ILE A 85 0.76 6.49 12.44
CA ILE A 85 -0.23 6.52 13.53
C ILE A 85 -0.83 5.12 13.75
N LEU A 86 -1.23 4.45 12.67
CA LEU A 86 -1.76 3.08 12.69
C LEU A 86 -0.69 2.08 13.14
N ALA A 87 0.57 2.24 12.72
CA ALA A 87 1.67 1.38 13.16
C ALA A 87 1.85 1.44 14.68
N VAL A 88 1.82 2.64 15.27
CA VAL A 88 1.93 2.80 16.73
C VAL A 88 0.73 2.23 17.47
N LEU A 89 -0.49 2.49 16.96
CA LEU A 89 -1.72 2.06 17.63
C LEU A 89 -1.95 0.55 17.52
N ILE A 90 -1.65 -0.06 16.37
CA ILE A 90 -1.95 -1.47 16.09
C ILE A 90 -0.76 -2.37 16.41
N LEU A 91 0.46 -2.01 16.02
CA LEU A 91 1.66 -2.82 16.26
C LEU A 91 2.33 -2.49 17.60
N GLY A 92 2.00 -1.36 18.23
CA GLY A 92 2.64 -0.94 19.48
C GLY A 92 4.10 -0.53 19.31
N GLU A 93 4.53 -0.17 18.10
CA GLU A 93 5.91 0.24 17.84
C GLU A 93 6.28 1.47 18.66
N GLN A 94 7.42 1.40 19.35
CA GLN A 94 7.97 2.57 20.05
C GLN A 94 8.51 3.54 19.01
N LEU A 95 7.88 4.72 18.93
CA LEU A 95 8.36 5.82 18.08
C LEU A 95 9.69 6.35 18.60
N ALA A 96 10.77 5.76 18.12
CA ALA A 96 12.09 6.33 18.28
C ALA A 96 12.22 7.62 17.44
N LEU A 97 13.17 8.48 17.81
CA LEU A 97 13.36 9.82 17.22
C LEU A 97 13.49 9.79 15.69
N TYR A 98 14.02 8.71 15.10
CA TYR A 98 14.14 8.56 13.66
C TYR A 98 12.77 8.48 12.93
N HIS A 99 11.71 7.96 13.58
CA HIS A 99 10.35 8.00 13.00
C HIS A 99 9.83 9.43 12.92
N GLY A 100 10.13 10.26 13.91
CA GLY A 100 9.78 11.68 13.91
C GLY A 100 10.47 12.46 12.78
N VAL A 101 11.77 12.19 12.57
CA VAL A 101 12.54 12.78 11.46
C VAL A 101 12.02 12.29 10.11
N ALA A 102 11.70 11.00 9.97
CA ALA A 102 11.11 10.44 8.76
C ALA A 102 9.74 11.07 8.46
N LEU A 103 8.88 11.23 9.47
CA LEU A 103 7.58 11.89 9.33
C LEU A 103 7.75 13.36 8.89
N LEU A 104 8.68 14.10 9.48
CA LEU A 104 9.00 15.48 9.09
C LEU A 104 9.49 15.57 7.64
N LEU A 105 10.36 14.66 7.22
CA LEU A 105 10.87 14.60 5.83
C LEU A 105 9.74 14.34 4.84
N VAL A 106 8.85 13.39 5.13
CA VAL A 106 7.73 13.08 4.25
C VAL A 106 6.74 14.24 4.18
N LEU A 107 6.36 14.82 5.32
CA LEU A 107 5.49 16.00 5.37
C LEU A 107 6.10 17.19 4.64
N GLY A 108 7.41 17.43 4.80
CA GLY A 108 8.15 18.47 4.08
C GLY A 108 8.14 18.23 2.56
N GLY A 109 8.38 17.00 2.12
CA GLY A 109 8.32 16.61 0.72
C GLY A 109 6.93 16.84 0.10
N ILE A 110 5.87 16.45 0.82
CA ILE A 110 4.48 16.68 0.40
C ILE A 110 4.20 18.18 0.29
N PHE A 111 4.60 18.97 1.28
CA PHE A 111 4.38 20.41 1.28
C PHE A 111 5.03 21.09 0.06
N ILE A 112 6.25 20.69 -0.28
CA ILE A 112 6.95 21.19 -1.47
C ILE A 112 6.23 20.74 -2.74
N ALA A 113 5.88 19.46 -2.84
CA ALA A 113 5.19 18.89 -4.00
C ALA A 113 3.83 19.55 -4.26
N GLU A 114 3.02 19.76 -3.22
CA GLU A 114 1.73 20.44 -3.34
C GLU A 114 1.87 21.93 -3.69
N ARG A 115 2.87 22.63 -3.14
CA ARG A 115 3.13 24.03 -3.52
C ARG A 115 3.63 24.16 -4.95
N LEU A 116 4.43 23.22 -5.43
CA LEU A 116 4.95 23.22 -6.79
C LEU A 116 3.83 22.87 -7.79
N ALA A 117 2.98 21.89 -7.47
CA ALA A 117 1.82 21.51 -8.27
C ALA A 117 0.78 22.64 -8.39
N LYS A 118 0.64 23.50 -7.37
CA LYS A 118 -0.22 24.71 -7.44
C LYS A 118 0.38 25.86 -8.27
N ARG A 119 1.67 25.80 -8.62
CA ARG A 119 2.37 26.85 -9.38
C ARG A 119 2.52 26.55 -10.88
N ALA A 120 2.25 25.31 -11.30
CA ALA A 120 2.22 24.88 -12.69
C ALA A 120 0.80 24.95 -13.26
#